data_AF-A0A9E4V2X3-F1
#
_entry.id   AF-A0A9E4V2X3-F1
#
_cell.length_a   1.000
_cell.length_b   1.000
_cell.length_c   1.000
_cell.angle_alpha   90.00
_cell.angle_beta   90.00
_cell.angle_gamma   90.00
#
_symmetry.space_group_name_H-M   'P 1'
#
loop_
_entity.id
_entity.type
_entity.pdbx_description
1 polymer ?
#
loop_
_entity_poly.entity_id
_entity_poly.type
_entity_poly.pdbx_seq_one_letter_code
_entity_poly.pdbx_strand_id
1 'polypeptide(L)'
;MFDSIAAFLKTASQRQPLVLVLDDLHWADHPSLLLLEFVARELSGSRLLLVGTYRDMELSRRHPLSLTLGELTRERLFQRVLLRGLNPEDVDRFIELVSGAAPPRGMLEAVHRQTEGNPLFVTEVVRLLVQEGELTQEK
;
A
#
# COMPACT_ATOMS: atom_id res chain seq x y z
N MET A 1 -24.56 -16.43 3.36
CA MET A 1 -24.13 -15.32 2.46
C MET A 1 -22.61 -15.35 2.26
N PHE A 2 -21.82 -15.46 3.33
CA PHE A 2 -20.35 -15.52 3.24
C PHE A 2 -19.85 -16.73 2.42
N ASP A 3 -20.47 -17.89 2.60
CA ASP A 3 -20.12 -19.11 1.84
C ASP A 3 -20.25 -18.91 0.33
N SER A 4 -21.29 -18.20 -0.11
CA SER A 4 -21.53 -17.94 -1.53
C SER A 4 -20.44 -17.04 -2.13
N ILE A 5 -19.97 -16.05 -1.36
CA ILE A 5 -18.86 -15.17 -1.77
C ILE A 5 -17.56 -15.97 -1.86
N ALA A 6 -17.26 -16.78 -0.84
CA ALA A 6 -16.06 -17.62 -0.85
C ALA A 6 -16.10 -18.64 -2.00
N ALA A 7 -17.23 -19.32 -2.22
CA ALA A 7 -17.40 -20.27 -3.33
C ALA A 7 -17.23 -19.60 -4.69
N PHE A 8 -17.78 -18.39 -4.87
CA PHE A 8 -17.59 -17.60 -6.08
C PHE A 8 -16.12 -17.27 -6.32
N LEU A 9 -15.43 -16.71 -5.32
CA LEU A 9 -14.01 -16.35 -5.42
C LEU A 9 -13.12 -17.58 -5.64
N LYS A 10 -13.43 -18.71 -4.99
CA LYS A 10 -12.73 -19.99 -5.17
C LYS A 10 -12.86 -20.52 -6.59
N THR A 11 -14.08 -20.51 -7.12
CA THR A 11 -14.35 -20.96 -8.49
C THR A 11 -13.65 -20.07 -9.51
N ALA A 12 -13.68 -18.75 -9.28
CA ALA A 12 -12.98 -17.80 -10.14
C ALA A 12 -11.46 -17.98 -10.07
N SER A 13 -10.88 -18.22 -8.88
CA SER A 13 -9.44 -18.43 -8.70
C SER A 13 -8.91 -19.74 -9.30
N GLN A 14 -9.77 -20.76 -9.41
CA GLN A 14 -9.43 -21.99 -10.13
C GLN A 14 -9.22 -21.77 -11.63
N ARG A 15 -10.00 -20.87 -12.24
CA ARG A 15 -9.87 -20.53 -13.67
C ARG A 15 -8.60 -19.74 -13.96
N GLN A 16 -8.28 -18.77 -13.11
CA GLN A 16 -7.07 -17.94 -13.20
C GLN A 16 -6.71 -17.37 -11.82
N PRO A 17 -5.42 -17.10 -11.51
CA PRO A 17 -5.05 -16.45 -10.26
C PRO A 17 -5.75 -15.10 -10.11
N LEU A 18 -6.16 -14.78 -8.89
CA LEU A 18 -6.83 -13.51 -8.57
C LEU A 18 -6.03 -12.72 -7.55
N VAL A 19 -6.04 -11.39 -7.73
CA VAL A 19 -5.64 -10.44 -6.71
C VAL A 19 -6.85 -9.58 -6.38
N LEU A 20 -7.28 -9.61 -5.12
CA LEU A 20 -8.35 -8.76 -4.62
C LEU A 20 -7.74 -7.72 -3.69
N VAL A 21 -7.83 -6.45 -4.10
CA VAL A 21 -7.34 -5.30 -3.36
C VAL A 21 -8.51 -4.63 -2.64
N LEU A 22 -8.40 -4.51 -1.32
CA LEU A 22 -9.35 -3.83 -0.46
C LEU A 22 -8.67 -2.59 0.12
N ASP A 23 -9.15 -1.42 -0.29
CA ASP A 23 -8.61 -0.14 0.17
C ASP A 23 -9.30 0.31 1.46
N ASP A 24 -8.60 1.11 2.26
CA ASP A 24 -9.13 1.80 3.45
C ASP A 24 -9.86 0.89 4.46
N LEU A 25 -9.30 -0.30 4.77
CA LEU A 25 -9.93 -1.26 5.69
C LEU A 25 -10.21 -0.70 7.10
N HIS A 26 -9.55 0.39 7.48
CA HIS A 26 -9.79 1.08 8.74
C HIS A 26 -11.18 1.72 8.82
N TRP A 27 -11.85 1.94 7.68
CA TRP A 27 -13.24 2.41 7.61
C TRP A 27 -14.27 1.30 7.41
N ALA A 28 -13.82 0.04 7.26
CA ALA A 28 -14.73 -1.07 7.06
C ALA A 28 -15.61 -1.30 8.29
N ASP A 29 -16.89 -1.56 8.06
CA ASP A 29 -17.81 -1.93 9.11
C ASP A 29 -17.53 -3.35 9.64
N HIS A 30 -18.10 -3.66 10.80
CA HIS A 30 -17.84 -4.94 11.46
C HIS A 30 -18.24 -6.16 10.60
N PRO A 31 -19.42 -6.19 9.93
CA PRO A 31 -19.76 -7.29 9.02
C PRO A 31 -18.77 -7.50 7.87
N SER A 32 -18.24 -6.42 7.27
CA SER A 32 -17.24 -6.53 6.20
C SER A 32 -15.93 -7.14 6.71
N LEU A 33 -15.51 -6.79 7.92
CA LEU A 33 -14.32 -7.37 8.56
C LEU A 33 -14.51 -8.86 8.89
N LEU A 34 -15.71 -9.26 9.32
CA LEU A 34 -16.02 -10.68 9.53
C LEU A 34 -15.99 -11.47 8.21
N LEU A 35 -16.48 -10.87 7.12
CA LEU A 35 -16.38 -11.48 5.79
C LEU A 35 -14.92 -11.62 5.36
N LEU A 36 -14.09 -10.59 5.56
CA LEU A 36 -12.66 -10.65 5.28
C LEU A 36 -11.99 -11.80 6.04
N GLU A 37 -12.26 -11.93 7.33
CA GLU A 37 -11.74 -13.02 8.16
C GLU A 37 -12.20 -14.39 7.64
N PHE A 38 -13.49 -14.52 7.31
CA PHE A 38 -14.05 -15.75 6.74
C PHE A 38 -13.38 -16.13 5.41
N VAL A 39 -13.27 -15.18 4.47
CA VAL A 39 -12.69 -15.43 3.14
C VAL A 39 -11.20 -15.77 3.24
N ALA A 40 -10.44 -15.06 4.08
CA ALA A 40 -9.02 -15.34 4.28
C ALA A 40 -8.77 -16.78 4.79
N ARG A 41 -9.65 -17.27 5.68
CA ARG A 41 -9.60 -18.65 6.19
C ARG A 41 -10.01 -19.68 5.16
N GLU A 42 -11.21 -19.53 4.62
CA GLU A 42 -11.84 -20.52 3.75
C GLU A 42 -11.07 -20.68 2.43
N LEU A 43 -10.42 -19.61 1.98
CA LEU A 43 -9.67 -19.58 0.72
C LEU A 43 -8.16 -19.68 0.92
N SER A 44 -7.70 -20.02 2.13
CA SER A 44 -6.30 -20.35 2.38
C SER A 44 -5.85 -21.50 1.48
N GLY A 45 -4.77 -21.28 0.73
CA GLY A 45 -4.24 -22.24 -0.25
C GLY A 45 -4.92 -22.22 -1.63
N SER A 46 -5.93 -21.36 -1.85
CA SER A 46 -6.44 -21.09 -3.19
C SER A 46 -5.51 -20.15 -3.98
N ARG A 47 -5.75 -20.00 -5.29
CA ARG A 47 -4.98 -19.08 -6.15
C ARG A 47 -5.49 -17.64 -6.03
N LEU A 48 -5.70 -17.17 -4.80
CA LEU A 48 -6.20 -15.84 -4.47
C LEU A 48 -5.21 -15.13 -3.55
N LEU A 49 -4.78 -13.94 -3.94
CA LEU A 49 -4.05 -13.01 -3.07
C LEU A 49 -5.01 -11.91 -2.60
N LEU A 50 -5.16 -11.77 -1.28
CA LEU A 50 -5.87 -10.66 -0.66
C LEU A 50 -4.85 -9.59 -0.26
N VAL A 51 -5.06 -8.36 -0.74
CA VAL A 51 -4.24 -7.20 -0.36
C VAL A 51 -5.15 -6.20 0.33
N GLY A 52 -4.88 -5.91 1.61
CA GLY A 52 -5.59 -4.90 2.37
C GLY A 52 -4.69 -3.71 2.67
N THR A 53 -5.19 -2.50 2.45
CA THR A 53 -4.53 -1.27 2.90
C THR A 53 -5.27 -0.70 4.11
N TYR A 54 -4.55 -0.02 4.99
CA TYR A 54 -5.15 0.72 6.11
C TYR A 54 -4.18 1.74 6.68
N ARG A 55 -4.73 2.71 7.44
CA ARG A 55 -3.96 3.72 8.17
C ARG A 55 -3.69 3.25 9.59
N ASP A 56 -2.43 2.98 9.91
CA ASP A 56 -2.04 2.46 11.24
C ASP A 56 -2.26 3.48 12.37
N MET A 57 -2.14 4.79 12.07
CA MET A 57 -2.33 5.85 13.07
C MET A 57 -3.77 5.95 13.60
N GLU A 58 -4.75 5.40 12.86
CA GLU A 58 -6.16 5.43 13.24
C GLU A 58 -6.59 4.18 14.04
N LEU A 59 -5.69 3.21 14.22
CA LEU A 59 -5.97 1.94 14.87
C LEU A 59 -5.64 1.94 16.35
N SER A 60 -6.62 2.31 17.17
CA SER A 60 -6.56 1.98 18.60
C SER A 60 -6.56 0.45 18.81
N ARG A 61 -6.10 -0.02 19.97
CA ARG A 61 -6.15 -1.46 20.32
C ARG A 61 -7.57 -2.05 20.33
N ARG A 62 -8.60 -1.19 20.45
CA ARG A 62 -10.01 -1.60 20.45
C ARG A 62 -10.69 -1.42 19.09
N HIS A 63 -9.96 -0.95 18.08
CA HIS A 63 -10.51 -0.79 16.74
C HIS A 63 -10.90 -2.16 16.16
N PRO A 64 -12.07 -2.31 15.52
CA PRO A 64 -12.51 -3.59 14.94
C PRO A 64 -11.45 -4.23 14.02
N LEU A 65 -10.84 -3.43 13.13
CA LEU A 65 -9.75 -3.92 12.27
C LEU A 65 -8.55 -4.45 13.07
N SER A 66 -8.16 -3.83 14.19
CA SER A 66 -7.05 -4.32 15.03
C SER A 66 -7.33 -5.72 15.58
N LEU A 67 -8.59 -5.99 15.95
CA LEU A 67 -9.01 -7.31 16.43
C LEU A 67 -8.98 -8.33 15.29
N THR A 68 -9.56 -8.00 14.13
CA THR A 68 -9.54 -8.87 12.93
C THR A 68 -8.12 -9.20 12.48
N LEU A 69 -7.22 -8.22 12.42
CA LEU A 69 -5.81 -8.46 12.10
C LEU A 69 -5.14 -9.35 13.16
N GLY A 70 -5.51 -9.19 14.44
CA GLY A 70 -5.04 -10.04 15.53
C GLY A 70 -5.47 -11.51 15.38
N GLU A 71 -6.68 -11.79 14.90
CA GLU A 71 -7.13 -13.15 14.57
C GLU A 71 -6.32 -13.73 13.40
N LEU A 72 -6.26 -12.99 12.29
CA LEU A 72 -5.56 -13.42 11.07
C LEU A 72 -4.05 -13.67 11.30
N THR A 73 -3.45 -12.92 12.23
CA THR A 73 -2.06 -13.14 12.68
C THR A 73 -1.89 -14.51 13.33
N ARG A 74 -2.80 -14.89 14.24
CA ARG A 74 -2.72 -16.15 14.98
C ARG A 74 -2.84 -17.36 14.09
N GLU A 75 -3.65 -17.24 13.04
CA GLU A 75 -3.85 -18.29 12.05
C GLU A 75 -2.73 -18.36 10.99
N ARG A 76 -1.74 -17.45 11.04
CA ARG A 76 -0.63 -17.34 10.07
C ARG A 76 -1.10 -17.14 8.63
N LEU A 77 -2.25 -16.50 8.45
CA LEU A 77 -2.89 -16.28 7.15
C LEU A 77 -2.58 -14.91 6.54
N PHE A 78 -1.85 -14.06 7.25
CA PHE A 78 -1.55 -12.71 6.81
C PHE A 78 -0.08 -12.34 7.03
N GLN A 79 0.40 -11.44 6.18
CA GLN A 79 1.67 -10.75 6.33
C GLN A 79 1.39 -9.25 6.30
N ARG A 80 2.05 -8.52 7.20
CA ARG A 80 2.01 -7.05 7.20
C ARG A 80 3.24 -6.50 6.48
N VAL A 81 3.02 -5.61 5.52
CA VAL A 81 4.08 -4.81 4.91
C VAL A 81 3.95 -3.39 5.46
N LEU A 82 4.92 -2.96 6.26
CA LEU A 82 4.97 -1.60 6.77
C LEU A 82 5.56 -0.68 5.70
N LEU A 83 4.73 0.21 5.16
CA LEU A 83 5.19 1.26 4.26
C LEU A 83 5.78 2.41 5.08
N ARG A 84 6.98 2.84 4.70
CA ARG A 84 7.67 4.01 5.26
C ARG A 84 7.84 5.07 4.17
N GLY A 85 8.19 6.28 4.56
CA GLY A 85 8.67 7.28 3.60
C GLY A 85 9.88 6.76 2.81
N LEU A 86 10.01 7.23 1.58
CA LEU A 86 11.15 7.00 0.71
C LEU A 86 12.42 7.51 1.41
N ASN A 87 13.43 6.67 1.47
CA ASN A 87 14.75 7.12 1.94
C ASN A 87 15.41 8.02 0.87
N PRO A 88 16.54 8.69 1.18
CA PRO A 88 17.22 9.53 0.19
C PRO A 88 17.60 8.81 -1.10
N GLU A 89 18.04 7.54 -1.06
CA GLU A 89 18.39 6.81 -2.28
C GLU A 89 17.16 6.51 -3.15
N ASP A 90 15.99 6.30 -2.54
CA ASP A 90 14.73 6.07 -3.24
C ASP A 90 14.18 7.38 -3.84
N VAL A 91 14.38 8.52 -3.16
CA VAL A 91 14.03 9.85 -3.69
C VAL A 91 14.93 10.20 -4.88
N ASP A 92 16.23 9.90 -4.81
CA ASP A 92 17.19 10.12 -5.90
C ASP A 92 16.76 9.36 -7.17
N ARG A 93 16.50 8.06 -7.00
CA ARG A 93 15.99 7.19 -8.07
C ARG A 93 14.65 7.67 -8.63
N PHE A 94 13.77 8.16 -7.75
CA PHE A 94 12.48 8.71 -8.16
C PHE A 94 12.64 9.97 -9.00
N ILE A 95 13.55 10.88 -8.61
CA ILE A 95 13.83 12.09 -9.37
C ILE A 95 14.35 11.70 -10.76
N GLU A 96 15.36 10.84 -10.86
CA GLU A 96 15.90 10.39 -12.14
C GLU A 96 14.82 9.78 -13.05
N LEU A 97 13.91 8.97 -12.50
CA LEU A 97 12.81 8.36 -13.26
C LEU A 97 11.80 9.39 -13.79
N VAL A 98 11.57 10.47 -13.05
CA VAL A 98 10.56 11.49 -13.39
C VAL A 98 11.13 12.59 -14.29
N SER A 99 12.37 13.03 -14.03
CA SER A 99 13.01 14.13 -14.76
C SER A 99 13.87 13.65 -15.94
N GLY A 100 14.33 12.40 -15.93
CA GLY A 100 15.34 11.89 -16.88
C GLY A 100 16.75 12.43 -16.61
N ALA A 101 16.96 13.08 -15.45
CA ALA A 101 18.22 13.72 -15.08
C ALA A 101 18.53 13.47 -13.60
N ALA A 102 19.82 13.34 -13.27
CA ALA A 102 20.25 13.30 -11.87
C ALA A 102 19.96 14.65 -11.20
N PRO A 103 19.44 14.67 -9.96
CA PRO A 103 19.22 15.92 -9.24
C PRO A 103 20.53 16.68 -8.99
N PRO A 104 20.53 18.03 -9.04
CA PRO A 104 21.64 18.84 -8.58
C PRO A 104 22.06 18.51 -7.15
N ARG A 105 23.35 18.65 -6.84
CA ARG A 105 23.89 18.40 -5.50
C ARG A 105 23.13 19.21 -4.44
N GLY A 106 22.72 18.57 -3.35
CA GLY A 106 21.99 19.18 -2.24
C GLY A 106 20.47 19.29 -2.44
N MET A 107 19.97 19.15 -3.68
CA MET A 107 18.54 19.13 -3.94
C MET A 107 17.87 17.91 -3.32
N LEU A 108 18.53 16.74 -3.42
CA LEU A 108 18.04 15.50 -2.82
C LEU A 108 17.76 15.65 -1.32
N GLU A 109 18.74 16.18 -0.57
CA GLU A 109 18.61 16.40 0.87
C GLU A 109 17.53 17.42 1.20
N ALA A 110 17.38 18.47 0.38
CA ALA A 110 16.34 19.46 0.54
C ALA A 110 14.94 18.87 0.30
N VAL A 111 14.75 18.11 -0.78
CA VAL A 111 13.49 17.42 -1.09
C VAL A 111 13.16 16.41 0.01
N HIS A 112 14.10 15.55 0.39
CA HIS A 112 13.86 14.56 1.43
C HIS A 112 13.55 15.21 2.79
N ARG A 113 14.29 16.27 3.19
CA ARG A 113 14.03 16.99 4.44
C ARG A 113 12.66 17.67 4.46
N GLN A 114 12.24 18.26 3.34
CA GLN A 114 10.97 18.98 3.26
C GLN A 114 9.75 18.05 3.22
N THR A 115 9.93 16.86 2.63
CA THR A 115 8.85 15.90 2.40
C THR A 115 8.82 14.76 3.40
N GLU A 116 9.89 14.61 4.19
CA GLU A 116 10.16 13.45 5.05
C GLU A 116 10.07 12.12 4.30
N GLY A 117 10.38 12.15 2.99
CA GLY A 117 10.27 10.99 2.11
C GLY A 117 8.84 10.60 1.75
N ASN A 118 7.82 11.39 2.12
CA ASN A 118 6.43 11.07 1.78
C ASN A 118 6.26 11.04 0.25
N PRO A 119 5.89 9.89 -0.36
CA PRO A 119 5.83 9.76 -1.81
C PRO A 119 4.92 10.79 -2.52
N LEU A 120 3.81 11.20 -1.88
CA LEU A 120 2.92 12.22 -2.42
C LEU A 120 3.63 13.57 -2.51
N PHE A 121 4.24 14.01 -1.40
CA PHE A 121 4.94 15.31 -1.37
C PHE A 121 6.21 15.30 -2.21
N VAL A 122 6.97 14.20 -2.22
CA VAL A 122 8.11 14.04 -3.13
C VAL A 122 7.65 14.19 -4.58
N THR A 123 6.56 13.53 -4.96
CA THR A 123 6.00 13.63 -6.32
C THR A 123 5.66 15.08 -6.69
N GLU A 124 4.97 15.80 -5.82
CA GLU A 124 4.58 17.19 -6.09
C GLU A 124 5.78 18.13 -6.17
N VAL A 125 6.74 18.03 -5.25
CA VAL A 125 7.96 18.86 -5.27
C VAL A 125 8.76 18.62 -6.54
N VAL A 126 8.94 17.36 -6.94
CA VAL A 126 9.68 17.02 -8.17
C VAL A 126 8.95 17.53 -9.41
N ARG A 127 7.61 17.42 -9.47
CA ARG A 127 6.82 17.96 -10.58
C ARG A 127 6.98 19.48 -10.70
N LEU A 128 6.96 20.22 -9.60
CA LEU A 128 7.17 21.67 -9.59
C LEU A 128 8.56 22.04 -10.12
N LEU A 129 9.60 21.36 -9.63
CA LEU A 129 10.98 21.61 -10.06
C LEU A 129 11.21 21.31 -11.56
N VAL A 130 10.56 20.27 -12.10
CA VAL A 130 10.58 19.99 -13.55
C VAL A 130 9.87 21.10 -14.33
N GLN A 131 8.74 21.61 -13.85
CA GLN A 131 8.01 22.70 -14.51
C GLN A 131 8.79 24.02 -14.50
N GLU A 132 9.55 24.30 -13.45
CA GLU A 132 10.41 25.48 -13.32
C GLU A 132 11.71 25.36 -14.15
N GLY A 133 12.01 24.19 -14.70
CA GLY A 133 13.20 23.94 -15.52
C GLY A 133 14.46 23.62 -14.71
N GLU A 134 14.35 23.55 -13.39
CA GLU A 134 15.44 23.27 -12.42
C GLU A 134 15.92 21.80 -12.46
N LEU A 135 15.16 20.93 -13.13
CA LEU A 135 15.43 19.48 -13.27
C LEU A 135 15.54 18.99 -14.72
N THR A 136 15.61 19.88 -15.70
CA THR A 136 15.77 19.51 -17.11
C THR A 136 17.23 19.32 -17.50
N GLN A 137 17.54 18.33 -18.34
CA GLN A 137 18.86 18.23 -19.00
C GLN A 137 19.08 19.48 -19.85
N GLU A 138 20.08 20.30 -19.53
CA GLU A 138 20.65 21.22 -20.51
C GLU A 138 21.17 20.39 -21.69
N LYS A 139 20.73 20.74 -22.90
CA LYS A 139 21.20 20.15 -24.16
C LYS A 139 22.66 20.48 -24.45
#